data_AF-A0A7S2CVH7-F1
#
_entry.id   AF-A0A7S2CVH7-F1
#
_cell.length_a   1.000
_cell.length_b   1.000
_cell.length_c   1.000
_cell.angle_alpha   90.00
_cell.angle_beta   90.00
_cell.angle_gamma   90.00
#
_symmetry.space_group_name_H-M   'P 1'
#
loop_
_entity.id
_entity.type
_entity.pdbx_description
1 polymer ?
#
loop_
_entity_poly.entity_id
_entity_poly.type
_entity_poly.pdbx_seq_one_letter_code
_entity_poly.pdbx_strand_id
1 'polypeptide(L)'
;AAAEGGGGQIVVSMDGLRPALCIRVLGAEHLEDHTEYLIWVLDVESGAEWRISRRYREFFDLAERLQALRPSLLKLDFPARRPALYETVATVNDRKARLEKWLRRVSSLLCYAPLHIQSANIALHVQDFLDASSREEKLNSIARQPDRIVRHSVQIHVFR
;
A
#
# COMPACT_ATOMS: atom_id res chain seq x y z
N ALA A 1 49.02 -17.20 -0.56
CA ALA A 1 47.69 -17.60 -1.03
C ALA A 1 46.66 -17.00 -0.06
N ALA A 2 46.10 -15.85 -0.41
CA ALA A 2 45.05 -15.20 0.38
C ALA A 2 43.70 -15.71 -0.14
N ALA A 3 42.88 -16.25 0.75
CA ALA A 3 41.52 -16.66 0.44
C ALA A 3 40.64 -15.40 0.34
N GLU A 4 40.19 -15.07 -0.86
CA GLU A 4 39.16 -14.06 -1.07
C GLU A 4 37.84 -14.58 -0.51
N GLY A 5 37.42 -13.99 0.61
CA GLY A 5 36.08 -14.19 1.17
C GLY A 5 35.06 -13.52 0.25
N GLY A 6 34.54 -14.29 -0.71
CA GLY A 6 33.41 -13.90 -1.55
C GLY A 6 32.13 -13.77 -0.75
N GLY A 7 31.95 -12.62 -0.09
CA GLY A 7 30.66 -12.19 0.44
C GLY A 7 29.72 -11.90 -0.74
N GLY A 8 29.04 -12.95 -1.23
CA GLY A 8 28.06 -12.83 -2.30
C GLY A 8 26.95 -11.86 -1.89
N GLN A 9 27.00 -10.65 -2.42
CA GLN A 9 25.94 -9.66 -2.24
C GLN A 9 24.71 -10.16 -3.02
N ILE A 10 23.63 -10.48 -2.31
CA ILE A 10 22.36 -10.84 -2.94
C ILE A 10 21.77 -9.54 -3.52
N VAL A 11 21.96 -9.34 -4.82
CA VAL A 11 21.33 -8.25 -5.56
C VAL A 11 19.92 -8.70 -5.94
N VAL A 12 18.90 -8.12 -5.29
CA VAL A 12 17.51 -8.31 -5.68
C VAL A 12 17.17 -7.21 -6.69
N SER A 13 16.75 -7.58 -7.90
CA SER A 13 16.25 -6.60 -8.86
C SER A 13 15.02 -5.90 -8.28
N MET A 14 15.01 -4.57 -8.36
CA MET A 14 13.90 -3.72 -7.94
C MET A 14 13.04 -3.27 -9.14
N ASP A 15 13.26 -3.87 -10.32
CA ASP A 15 12.51 -3.52 -11.53
C ASP A 15 11.00 -3.72 -11.30
N GLY A 16 10.20 -2.72 -11.65
CA GLY A 16 8.74 -2.72 -11.46
C GLY A 16 8.27 -2.38 -10.03
N LEU A 17 9.17 -2.26 -9.05
CA LEU A 17 8.80 -1.76 -7.71
C LEU A 17 8.64 -0.23 -7.72
N ARG A 18 7.60 0.23 -7.03
CA ARG A 18 7.28 1.63 -6.77
C ARG A 18 7.67 1.95 -5.33
N PRO A 19 8.85 2.56 -5.11
CA PRO A 19 9.40 2.72 -3.77
C PRO A 19 8.60 3.71 -2.93
N ALA A 20 7.84 4.63 -3.53
CA ALA A 20 7.12 5.68 -2.82
C ALA A 20 5.66 5.78 -3.27
N LEU A 21 4.75 5.18 -2.48
CA LEU A 21 3.30 5.29 -2.67
C LEU A 21 2.66 6.11 -1.53
N CYS A 22 1.96 7.19 -1.91
CA CYS A 22 1.13 7.97 -1.00
C CYS A 22 -0.32 7.48 -1.08
N ILE A 23 -0.98 7.32 0.06
CA ILE A 23 -2.28 6.63 0.14
C ILE A 23 -3.25 7.37 1.06
N ARG A 24 -4.53 7.37 0.68
CA ARG A 24 -5.64 7.87 1.49
C ARG A 24 -6.88 6.99 1.32
N VAL A 25 -7.60 6.70 2.40
CA VAL A 25 -8.89 6.01 2.34
C VAL A 25 -9.99 7.06 2.31
N LEU A 26 -10.53 7.30 1.12
CA LEU A 26 -11.47 8.38 0.86
C LEU A 26 -12.79 8.16 1.59
N GLY A 27 -13.33 6.95 1.50
CA GLY A 27 -14.66 6.63 2.01
C GLY A 27 -14.86 5.12 2.15
N ALA A 28 -16.08 4.75 2.46
CA ALA A 28 -16.54 3.38 2.42
C ALA A 28 -17.91 3.34 1.74
N GLU A 29 -18.13 2.33 0.92
CA GLU A 29 -19.37 2.06 0.21
C GLU A 29 -19.97 0.77 0.76
N HIS A 30 -21.27 0.81 1.06
CA HIS A 30 -22.00 -0.37 1.52
C HIS A 30 -22.65 -1.03 0.30
N LEU A 31 -22.18 -2.23 -0.02
CA LEU A 31 -22.76 -3.13 -1.02
C LEU A 31 -23.69 -4.13 -0.31
N GLU A 32 -24.48 -4.88 -1.07
CA GLU A 32 -25.56 -5.74 -0.54
C GLU A 32 -25.11 -6.72 0.55
N ASP A 33 -23.88 -7.23 0.47
CA ASP A 33 -23.34 -8.26 1.37
C ASP A 33 -22.06 -7.83 2.12
N HIS A 34 -21.47 -6.69 1.78
CA HIS A 34 -20.22 -6.23 2.40
C HIS A 34 -19.96 -4.73 2.24
N THR A 35 -19.02 -4.24 3.05
CA THR A 35 -18.50 -2.86 2.95
C THR A 35 -17.14 -2.85 2.25
N GLU A 36 -17.00 -2.03 1.22
CA GLU A 36 -15.74 -1.74 0.53
C GLU A 36 -15.19 -0.37 0.94
N TYR A 37 -13.86 -0.26 1.01
CA TYR A 37 -13.14 0.97 1.32
C TYR A 37 -12.51 1.52 0.05
N LEU A 38 -12.85 2.75 -0.31
CA LEU A 38 -12.30 3.43 -1.48
C LEU A 38 -10.94 4.04 -1.12
N ILE A 39 -9.89 3.60 -1.81
CA ILE A 39 -8.51 3.98 -1.58
C ILE A 39 -8.02 4.78 -2.78
N TRP A 40 -7.45 5.94 -2.52
CA TRP A 40 -6.68 6.72 -3.49
C TRP A 40 -5.20 6.45 -3.30
N VAL A 41 -4.49 6.23 -4.40
CA VAL A 41 -3.06 5.93 -4.44
C VAL A 41 -2.39 6.91 -5.39
N LEU A 42 -1.25 7.47 -4.97
CA LEU A 42 -0.37 8.30 -5.77
C LEU A 42 1.02 7.65 -5.76
N ASP A 43 1.53 7.34 -6.94
CA ASP A 43 2.95 7.08 -7.14
C ASP A 43 3.69 8.41 -7.17
N VAL A 44 4.53 8.65 -6.16
CA VAL A 44 5.22 9.92 -5.97
C VAL A 44 6.26 10.16 -7.07
N GLU A 45 6.86 9.10 -7.61
CA GLU A 45 7.91 9.23 -8.62
C GLU A 45 7.35 9.59 -9.99
N SER A 46 6.28 8.90 -10.42
CA SER A 46 5.66 9.16 -11.72
C SER A 46 4.59 10.26 -11.69
N GLY A 47 4.08 10.62 -10.51
CA GLY A 47 2.94 11.52 -10.35
C GLY A 47 1.60 10.89 -10.77
N ALA A 48 1.58 9.58 -11.08
CA ALA A 48 0.37 8.88 -11.46
C ALA A 48 -0.53 8.61 -10.25
N GLU A 49 -1.83 8.86 -10.40
CA GLU A 49 -2.82 8.56 -9.38
C GLU A 49 -3.92 7.62 -9.89
N TRP A 50 -4.45 6.80 -8.99
CA TRP A 50 -5.58 5.93 -9.26
C TRP A 50 -6.40 5.67 -8.01
N ARG A 51 -7.56 5.02 -8.21
CA ARG A 51 -8.47 4.61 -7.14
C ARG A 51 -8.71 3.11 -7.22
N ILE A 52 -8.81 2.48 -6.06
CA ILE A 52 -9.16 1.06 -5.91
C ILE A 52 -10.19 0.92 -4.79
N SER A 53 -10.96 -0.17 -4.82
CA SER A 53 -11.85 -0.57 -3.74
C SER A 53 -11.37 -1.89 -3.14
N ARG A 54 -11.42 -2.00 -1.81
CA ARG A 54 -11.05 -3.21 -1.08
C ARG A 54 -12.02 -3.46 0.07
N ARG A 55 -12.48 -4.69 0.25
CA ARG A 55 -13.24 -5.12 1.44
C ARG A 55 -12.30 -5.34 2.62
N TYR A 56 -12.82 -5.23 3.84
CA TYR A 56 -12.03 -5.45 5.08
C TYR A 56 -11.26 -6.79 5.09
N ARG A 57 -11.85 -7.85 4.51
CA ARG A 57 -11.20 -9.16 4.43
C ARG A 57 -9.88 -9.11 3.67
N GLU A 58 -9.79 -8.33 2.60
CA GLU A 58 -8.54 -8.22 1.82
C GLU A 58 -7.44 -7.50 2.60
N PHE A 59 -7.80 -6.48 3.40
CA PHE A 59 -6.85 -5.85 4.33
C PHE A 59 -6.36 -6.85 5.37
N PHE A 60 -7.26 -7.69 5.89
CA PHE A 60 -6.94 -8.70 6.90
C PHE A 60 -6.01 -9.77 6.31
N ASP A 61 -6.32 -10.29 5.13
CA ASP A 61 -5.49 -11.29 4.43
C ASP A 61 -4.09 -10.72 4.12
N LEU A 62 -4.00 -9.44 3.72
CA LEU A 62 -2.71 -8.76 3.58
C LEU A 62 -1.97 -8.68 4.92
N ALA A 63 -2.65 -8.24 5.98
CA ALA A 63 -2.04 -8.10 7.31
C ALA A 63 -1.46 -9.42 7.82
N GLU A 64 -2.19 -10.54 7.68
CA GLU A 64 -1.69 -11.87 8.06
C GLU A 64 -0.45 -12.26 7.26
N ARG A 65 -0.45 -12.06 5.93
CA ARG A 65 0.71 -12.35 5.07
C ARG A 65 1.94 -11.53 5.48
N LEU A 66 1.76 -10.23 5.72
CA LEU A 66 2.86 -9.36 6.11
C LEU A 66 3.40 -9.70 7.50
N GLN A 67 2.52 -10.04 8.46
CA GLN A 67 2.93 -10.47 9.80
C GLN A 67 3.68 -11.80 9.79
N ALA A 68 3.29 -12.73 8.91
CA ALA A 68 4.02 -13.99 8.72
C ALA A 68 5.45 -13.75 8.18
N LEU A 69 5.61 -12.79 7.25
CA LEU A 69 6.92 -12.41 6.73
C LEU A 69 7.77 -11.62 7.74
N ARG A 70 7.13 -10.76 8.54
CA ARG A 70 7.80 -9.89 9.51
C ARG A 70 6.94 -9.76 10.78
N PRO A 71 7.20 -10.59 11.82
CA PRO A 71 6.41 -10.59 13.05
C PRO A 71 6.38 -9.26 13.81
N SER A 72 7.38 -8.38 13.60
CA SER A 72 7.37 -7.03 14.20
C SER A 72 6.20 -6.15 13.73
N LEU A 73 5.54 -6.49 12.62
CA LEU A 73 4.35 -5.80 12.12
C LEU A 73 3.09 -6.07 12.95
N LEU A 74 3.10 -7.07 13.85
CA LEU A 74 2.03 -7.29 14.83
C LEU A 74 1.84 -6.11 15.80
N LYS A 75 2.88 -5.28 15.96
CA LYS A 75 2.84 -4.08 16.80
C LYS A 75 2.06 -2.93 16.15
N LEU A 76 1.74 -3.03 14.87
CA LEU A 76 0.95 -2.01 14.18
C LEU A 76 -0.52 -2.17 14.58
N ASP A 77 -1.17 -1.04 14.89
CA ASP A 77 -2.60 -1.03 15.16
C ASP A 77 -3.37 -1.51 13.92
N PHE A 78 -4.09 -2.61 14.05
CA PHE A 78 -4.98 -3.15 13.01
C PHE A 78 -6.37 -3.38 13.61
N PRO A 79 -7.46 -2.93 12.95
CA PRO A 79 -8.79 -3.11 13.49
C PRO A 79 -9.17 -4.59 13.57
N ALA A 80 -9.67 -5.03 14.73
CA ALA A 80 -10.07 -6.41 14.93
C ALA A 80 -11.30 -6.77 14.07
N ARG A 81 -11.37 -8.04 13.67
CA ARG A 81 -12.53 -8.57 12.94
C ARG A 81 -13.75 -8.56 13.86
N ARG A 82 -14.81 -7.89 13.42
CA ARG A 82 -16.13 -7.93 14.07
C ARG A 82 -17.11 -8.71 13.20
N PRO A 83 -18.09 -9.42 13.79
CA PRO A 83 -19.17 -10.02 13.01
C PRO A 83 -19.96 -8.94 12.26
N ALA A 84 -20.44 -9.27 11.05
CA ALA A 84 -21.15 -8.33 10.17
C ALA A 84 -22.42 -7.73 10.82
N LEU A 85 -23.08 -8.48 11.71
CA LEU A 85 -24.24 -8.06 12.49
C LEU A 85 -24.00 -6.82 13.38
N TYR A 86 -22.74 -6.46 13.64
CA TYR A 86 -22.37 -5.29 14.45
C TYR A 86 -21.83 -4.13 13.61
N GLU A 87 -21.98 -4.19 12.29
CA GLU A 87 -21.49 -3.15 11.38
C GLU A 87 -22.47 -1.96 11.37
N THR A 88 -22.07 -0.89 12.05
CA THR A 88 -22.74 0.42 12.01
C THR A 88 -21.86 1.44 11.29
N VAL A 89 -22.45 2.54 10.83
CA VAL A 89 -21.72 3.67 10.21
C VAL A 89 -20.56 4.14 11.10
N ALA A 90 -20.77 4.21 12.42
CA ALA A 90 -19.72 4.59 13.37
C ALA A 90 -18.56 3.58 13.37
N THR A 91 -18.86 2.28 13.36
CA THR A 91 -17.81 1.24 13.31
C THR A 91 -17.07 1.20 11.97
N VAL A 92 -17.75 1.49 10.86
CA VAL A 92 -17.12 1.58 9.53
C VAL A 92 -16.17 2.77 9.49
N ASN A 93 -16.58 3.92 10.02
CA ASN A 93 -15.74 5.12 10.07
C ASN A 93 -14.51 4.96 10.99
N ASP A 94 -14.67 4.37 12.17
CA ASP A 94 -13.53 4.01 13.04
C ASP A 94 -12.57 3.06 12.33
N ARG A 95 -13.11 2.00 11.70
CA ARG A 95 -12.33 1.03 10.95
C ARG A 95 -11.58 1.69 9.80
N LYS A 96 -12.23 2.58 9.04
CA LYS A 96 -11.62 3.35 7.95
C LYS A 96 -10.36 4.09 8.40
N ALA A 97 -10.45 4.82 9.50
CA ALA A 97 -9.33 5.61 10.03
C ALA A 97 -8.14 4.72 10.44
N ARG A 98 -8.44 3.58 11.08
CA ARG A 98 -7.41 2.61 11.51
C ARG A 98 -6.77 1.87 10.33
N LEU A 99 -7.56 1.46 9.34
CA LEU A 99 -7.07 0.87 8.10
C LEU A 99 -6.17 1.84 7.33
N GLU A 100 -6.56 3.12 7.22
CA GLU A 100 -5.71 4.13 6.58
C GLU A 100 -4.37 4.29 7.30
N LYS A 101 -4.40 4.43 8.64
CA LYS A 101 -3.19 4.58 9.45
C LYS A 101 -2.27 3.37 9.30
N TRP A 102 -2.83 2.17 9.34
CA TRP A 102 -2.11 0.92 9.15
C TRP A 102 -1.48 0.83 7.75
N LEU A 103 -2.27 1.07 6.70
CA LEU A 103 -1.84 0.96 5.31
C LEU A 103 -0.75 1.98 4.98
N ARG A 104 -0.85 3.21 5.48
CA ARG A 104 0.23 4.22 5.37
C ARG A 104 1.51 3.73 6.03
N ARG A 105 1.42 3.10 7.20
CA ARG A 105 2.60 2.62 7.93
C ARG A 105 3.28 1.47 7.21
N VAL A 106 2.50 0.54 6.67
CA VAL A 106 3.02 -0.57 5.85
C VAL A 106 3.65 -0.05 4.55
N SER A 107 3.01 0.92 3.89
CA SER A 107 3.51 1.48 2.63
C SER A 107 4.80 2.30 2.82
N SER A 108 5.04 2.84 4.01
CA SER A 108 6.33 3.48 4.32
C SER A 108 7.52 2.49 4.31
N LEU A 109 7.27 1.18 4.29
CA LEU A 109 8.30 0.15 4.17
C LEU A 109 8.81 -0.01 2.72
N LEU A 110 8.09 0.51 1.72
CA LEU A 110 8.49 0.46 0.31
C LEU A 110 9.78 1.26 0.04
N CYS A 111 10.00 2.34 0.80
CA CYS A 111 11.16 3.22 0.63
C CYS A 111 12.47 2.68 1.25
N TYR A 112 12.47 1.51 1.89
CA TYR A 112 13.66 1.02 2.60
C TYR A 112 14.60 0.29 1.64
N ALA A 113 15.85 0.75 1.56
CA ALA A 113 16.89 0.22 0.69
C ALA A 113 16.96 -1.33 0.69
N PRO A 114 17.27 -1.96 -0.46
CA PRO A 114 17.20 -3.41 -0.63
C PRO A 114 18.31 -4.08 0.18
N LEU A 115 17.97 -4.56 1.37
CA LEU A 115 18.91 -5.31 2.21
C LEU A 115 18.41 -6.74 2.51
N HIS A 116 17.13 -7.04 2.32
CA HIS A 116 16.58 -8.35 2.71
C HIS A 116 15.41 -8.82 1.82
N ILE A 117 15.40 -10.11 1.47
CA ILE A 117 14.37 -10.74 0.61
C ILE A 117 12.94 -10.57 1.14
N GLN A 118 12.76 -10.59 2.46
CA GLN A 118 11.43 -10.36 3.06
C GLN A 118 10.93 -8.94 2.82
N SER A 119 11.81 -7.94 2.75
CA SER A 119 11.42 -6.57 2.43
C SER A 119 10.89 -6.46 1.00
N ALA A 120 11.52 -7.17 0.06
CA ALA A 120 11.03 -7.26 -1.32
C ALA A 120 9.65 -7.96 -1.39
N ASN A 121 9.46 -9.07 -0.67
CA ASN A 121 8.17 -9.76 -0.63
C ASN A 121 7.06 -8.90 0.01
N ILE A 122 7.38 -8.16 1.07
CA ILE A 122 6.47 -7.17 1.67
C ILE A 122 6.08 -6.14 0.62
N ALA A 123 7.06 -5.57 -0.10
CA ALA A 123 6.80 -4.56 -1.12
C ALA A 123 5.90 -5.08 -2.24
N LEU A 124 6.16 -6.30 -2.72
CA LEU A 124 5.33 -6.96 -3.74
C LEU A 124 3.89 -7.15 -3.27
N HIS A 125 3.66 -7.67 -2.06
CA HIS A 125 2.31 -7.86 -1.55
C HIS A 125 1.55 -6.54 -1.35
N VAL A 126 2.24 -5.49 -0.91
CA VAL A 126 1.64 -4.17 -0.74
C VAL A 126 1.30 -3.56 -2.09
N GLN A 127 2.20 -3.65 -3.07
CA GLN A 127 1.96 -3.15 -4.42
C GLN A 127 0.84 -3.90 -5.15
N ASP A 128 0.77 -5.22 -4.99
CA ASP A 128 -0.32 -6.05 -5.52
C ASP A 128 -1.66 -5.64 -4.90
N PHE A 129 -1.72 -5.51 -3.57
CA PHE A 129 -2.92 -5.01 -2.88
C PHE A 129 -3.36 -3.64 -3.39
N LEU A 130 -2.41 -2.77 -3.75
CA LEU A 130 -2.65 -1.41 -4.25
C LEU A 130 -2.88 -1.33 -5.77
N ASP A 131 -2.96 -2.45 -6.49
CA ASP A 131 -3.03 -2.52 -7.96
C ASP A 131 -1.89 -1.76 -8.68
N ALA A 132 -0.71 -1.65 -8.07
CA ALA A 132 0.44 -1.04 -8.73
C ALA A 132 0.99 -1.95 -9.84
N SER A 133 1.04 -3.27 -9.60
CA SER A 133 1.60 -4.26 -10.53
C SER A 133 0.73 -4.45 -11.78
N SER A 134 -0.60 -4.50 -11.63
CA SER A 134 -1.54 -4.61 -12.76
C SER A 134 -1.56 -3.36 -13.65
N ARG A 135 -0.93 -2.27 -13.20
CA ARG A 135 -0.84 -0.98 -13.90
C ARG A 135 0.57 -0.68 -14.38
N GLU A 136 1.50 -1.62 -14.28
CA GLU A 136 2.92 -1.40 -14.51
C GLU A 136 3.22 -0.74 -15.86
N GLU A 137 2.65 -1.26 -16.97
CA GLU A 137 2.83 -0.69 -18.31
C GLU A 137 2.34 0.77 -18.40
N LYS A 138 1.15 1.04 -17.86
CA LYS A 138 0.54 2.38 -17.85
C LYS A 138 1.36 3.34 -16.99
N LEU A 139 1.80 2.91 -15.81
CA LEU A 139 2.65 3.70 -14.92
C LEU A 139 4.03 3.98 -15.54
N ASN A 140 4.62 2.98 -16.21
CA ASN A 140 5.90 3.12 -16.92
C ASN A 140 5.81 4.09 -18.11
N SER A 141 4.65 4.16 -18.78
CA SER A 141 4.43 5.16 -19.85
C SER A 141 4.32 6.60 -19.33
N ILE A 142 3.87 6.78 -18.08
CA ILE A 142 3.76 8.11 -17.44
C ILE A 142 5.12 8.55 -16.89
N ALA A 143 5.94 7.60 -16.41
CA ALA A 143 7.24 7.83 -15.79
C ALA A 143 8.32 8.52 -16.67
N ARG A 144 8.04 8.81 -17.94
CA ARG A 144 8.98 9.45 -18.88
C ARG A 144 8.86 10.98 -18.97
N GLN A 145 8.59 11.70 -17.87
CA GLN A 145 8.71 13.17 -17.84
C GLN A 145 9.29 13.66 -16.51
N PRO A 146 10.63 13.63 -16.33
CA PRO A 146 11.29 14.10 -15.10
C PRO A 146 11.11 15.61 -14.82
N ASP A 147 10.64 16.40 -15.80
CA ASP A 147 10.58 17.87 -15.72
C ASP A 147 9.17 18.47 -15.52
N ARG A 148 8.13 17.66 -15.30
CA ARG A 148 6.82 18.24 -14.97
C ARG A 148 6.75 18.56 -13.49
N ILE A 149 7.19 19.78 -13.17
CA ILE A 149 6.68 20.69 -12.13
C ILE A 149 5.57 20.02 -11.33
N VAL A 150 5.84 19.73 -10.04
CA VAL A 150 4.83 19.38 -9.04
C VAL A 150 3.71 20.42 -9.13
N ARG A 151 2.68 20.11 -9.92
CA ARG A 151 1.60 21.03 -10.19
C ARG A 151 0.83 21.18 -8.89
N HIS A 152 1.02 22.34 -8.26
CA HIS A 152 0.06 22.95 -7.36
C HIS A 152 -1.31 22.97 -8.07
N SER A 153 -2.18 22.00 -7.79
CA SER A 153 -3.64 22.14 -7.83
C SER A 153 -4.33 20.77 -7.88
N VAL A 154 -4.90 20.32 -6.76
CA VAL A 154 -6.33 19.99 -6.72
C VAL A 154 -6.83 20.43 -5.34
N GLN A 155 -7.54 21.56 -5.30
CA GLN A 155 -8.36 21.92 -4.14
C GLN A 155 -9.33 20.76 -3.89
N ILE A 156 -9.23 20.13 -2.73
CA ILE A 156 -10.25 19.21 -2.25
C ILE A 156 -11.48 20.07 -1.94
N HIS A 157 -12.46 20.09 -2.85
CA HIS A 157 -13.79 20.58 -2.50
C HIS A 157 -14.40 19.58 -1.51
N VAL A 158 -14.30 19.92 -0.23
CA VAL A 158 -15.07 19.29 0.83
C VAL A 158 -16.49 19.80 0.69
N PHE A 159 -17.39 18.98 0.13
CA PHE A 159 -18.81 19.25 0.23
C PHE A 159 -19.21 19.21 1.71
N ARG A 160 -19.78 20.32 2.17
CA ARG A 160 -20.34 20.50 3.52
C ARG A 160 -21.77 19.99 3.56
#